data_AF-A0A7V1AGC2-F1
#
_entry.id   AF-A0A7V1AGC2-F1
#
_cell.length_a   1.000
_cell.length_b   1.000
_cell.length_c   1.000
_cell.angle_alpha   90.00
_cell.angle_beta   90.00
_cell.angle_gamma   90.00
#
_symmetry.space_group_name_H-M   'P 1'
#
loop_
_entity.id
_entity.type
_entity.pdbx_description
1 polymer ?
#
loop_
_entity_poly.entity_id
_entity_poly.type
_entity_poly.pdbx_seq_one_letter_code
_entity_poly.pdbx_strand_id
1 'polypeptide(L)'
;MKAVAGFYQFNPAFGEKERNIEKIRDALCSIEADLVVLPEFFATGYQFISPEEVSELAEAVPGGMTTDILVELSRKENMYIIAGLAENAGDAFFNSAVITGPEGFMGCYRKTHLFYEEKLFFSPGDSGFRIWKTGIGNIG
;
A
#
# COMPACT_ATOMS: atom_id res chain seq x y z
N MET A 1 26.45 6.17 -0.66
CA MET A 1 25.33 6.82 0.05
C MET A 1 24.75 5.77 1.00
N LYS A 2 24.41 6.13 2.24
CA LYS A 2 23.79 5.20 3.19
C LYS A 2 22.30 5.55 3.25
N ALA A 3 21.43 4.61 2.89
CA ALA A 3 19.98 4.78 3.00
C ALA A 3 19.49 4.29 4.37
N VAL A 4 18.50 4.98 4.92
CA VAL A 4 17.78 4.62 6.15
C VAL A 4 16.42 4.05 5.76
N ALA A 5 16.21 2.77 6.05
CA ALA A 5 14.94 2.09 5.80
C ALA A 5 14.29 1.69 7.12
N GLY A 6 12.96 1.80 7.19
CA GLY A 6 12.15 1.42 8.33
C GLY A 6 10.89 0.68 7.92
N PHE A 7 10.22 0.10 8.91
CA PHE A 7 8.89 -0.47 8.77
C PHE A 7 7.99 0.06 9.89
N TYR A 8 6.70 0.19 9.61
CA TYR A 8 5.74 0.60 10.62
C TYR A 8 4.80 -0.56 10.97
N GLN A 9 4.83 -0.99 12.23
CA GLN A 9 3.97 -2.06 12.72
C GLN A 9 2.85 -1.48 13.59
N PHE A 10 1.60 -1.78 13.22
CA PHE A 10 0.43 -1.45 14.01
C PHE A 10 -0.68 -2.48 13.77
N ASN A 11 -1.81 -2.29 14.46
CA ASN A 11 -3.02 -3.09 14.30
C ASN A 11 -4.09 -2.24 13.58
N PRO A 12 -4.28 -2.40 12.25
CA PRO A 12 -5.36 -1.75 11.51
C PRO A 12 -6.72 -2.13 12.10
N ALA A 13 -7.57 -1.13 12.35
CA ALA A 13 -8.98 -1.39 12.67
C ALA A 13 -9.72 -1.71 11.37
N PHE A 14 -10.31 -2.90 11.27
CA PHE A 14 -10.96 -3.33 10.03
C PHE A 14 -12.05 -2.35 9.59
N GLY A 15 -12.06 -2.00 8.30
CA GLY A 15 -13.01 -1.05 7.69
C GLY A 15 -12.81 0.43 8.04
N GLU A 16 -12.00 0.77 9.06
CA GLU A 16 -11.78 2.15 9.50
C GLU A 16 -10.61 2.82 8.74
N LYS A 17 -10.76 2.99 7.44
CA LYS A 17 -9.69 3.45 6.53
C LYS A 17 -9.10 4.79 6.92
N GLU A 18 -9.95 5.79 7.13
CA GLU A 18 -9.53 7.15 7.48
C GLU A 18 -8.72 7.16 8.78
N ARG A 19 -9.20 6.41 9.79
CA ARG A 19 -8.51 6.27 11.08
C ARG A 19 -7.15 5.58 10.94
N ASN A 20 -7.06 4.54 10.12
CA ASN A 20 -5.82 3.81 9.90
C ASN A 20 -4.80 4.66 9.12
N ILE A 21 -5.25 5.38 8.10
CA ILE A 21 -4.41 6.29 7.30
C ILE A 21 -3.92 7.46 8.14
N GLU A 22 -4.77 8.04 9.01
CA GLU A 22 -4.34 9.13 9.89
C GLU A 22 -3.25 8.68 10.86
N LYS A 23 -3.35 7.46 11.41
CA LYS A 23 -2.25 6.87 12.21
C LYS A 23 -0.94 6.79 11.44
N ILE A 24 -0.99 6.46 10.14
CA ILE A 24 0.21 6.44 9.29
C ILE A 24 0.76 7.86 9.10
N ARG A 25 -0.11 8.84 8.81
CA ARG A 25 0.31 10.24 8.65
C ARG A 25 1.01 10.75 9.92
N ASP A 26 0.43 10.49 11.08
CA ASP A 26 1.02 10.87 12.37
C ASP A 26 2.35 10.18 12.64
N ALA A 27 2.42 8.86 12.36
CA ALA A 27 3.61 8.07 12.64
C ALA A 27 4.79 8.38 11.73
N LEU A 28 4.53 8.78 10.48
CA LEU A 28 5.57 9.07 9.50
C LEU A 28 5.89 10.56 9.37
N CYS A 29 5.18 11.43 10.10
CA CYS A 29 5.47 12.85 10.12
C CYS A 29 6.80 13.14 10.81
N SER A 30 7.70 13.87 10.14
CA SER A 30 8.97 14.35 10.71
C SER A 30 9.92 13.25 11.18
N ILE A 31 9.85 12.04 10.61
CA ILE A 31 10.81 10.97 10.87
C ILE A 31 12.01 11.07 9.90
N GLU A 32 13.17 10.56 10.32
CA GLU A 32 14.34 10.44 9.45
C GLU A 32 14.36 9.04 8.81
N ALA A 33 13.79 8.92 7.61
CA ALA A 33 13.80 7.70 6.81
C ALA A 33 13.78 8.01 5.31
N ASP A 34 14.52 7.24 4.52
CA ASP A 34 14.46 7.30 3.05
C ASP A 34 13.40 6.34 2.49
N LEU A 35 13.12 5.23 3.19
CA LEU A 35 12.12 4.23 2.81
C LEU A 35 11.34 3.77 4.04
N VAL A 36 10.01 3.74 3.91
CA VAL A 36 9.12 3.10 4.90
C VAL A 36 8.27 2.02 4.21
N VAL A 37 8.20 0.85 4.85
CA VAL A 37 7.30 -0.24 4.43
C VAL A 37 6.15 -0.35 5.43
N LEU A 38 4.92 -0.24 4.93
CA LEU A 38 3.70 -0.46 5.67
C LEU A 38 3.20 -1.90 5.53
N PRO A 39 2.37 -2.39 6.47
CA PRO A 39 1.83 -3.74 6.40
C PRO A 39 0.93 -3.96 5.18
N GLU A 40 0.65 -5.23 4.93
CA GLU A 40 -0.43 -5.66 4.05
C GLU A 40 -1.78 -5.11 4.53
N PHE A 41 -2.61 -4.65 3.59
CA PHE A 41 -3.93 -4.08 3.86
C PHE A 41 -3.97 -3.07 5.00
N PHE A 42 -2.94 -2.20 5.07
CA PHE A 42 -2.77 -1.29 6.21
C PHE A 42 -3.97 -0.36 6.42
N ALA A 43 -4.64 0.05 5.34
CA ALA A 43 -5.79 0.95 5.41
C ALA A 43 -7.07 0.21 5.80
N THR A 44 -7.31 -0.99 5.25
CA THR A 44 -8.60 -1.68 5.35
C THR A 44 -8.66 -2.69 6.49
N GLY A 45 -7.51 -3.20 6.95
CA GLY A 45 -7.45 -4.46 7.70
C GLY A 45 -7.58 -5.69 6.78
N TYR A 46 -7.30 -6.86 7.34
CA TYR A 46 -7.05 -8.08 6.56
C TYR A 46 -8.26 -9.02 6.42
N GLN A 47 -9.03 -9.23 7.49
CA GLN A 47 -10.01 -10.31 7.55
C GLN A 47 -11.35 -9.91 6.91
N PHE A 48 -11.38 -9.88 5.58
CA PHE A 48 -12.61 -9.76 4.81
C PHE A 48 -13.45 -11.04 4.96
N ILE A 49 -14.76 -10.88 5.09
CA ILE A 49 -15.70 -12.01 5.22
C ILE A 49 -16.71 -12.09 4.05
N SER A 50 -16.74 -11.09 3.17
CA SER A 50 -17.60 -11.13 1.97
C SER A 50 -17.04 -10.33 0.77
N PRO A 51 -17.48 -10.63 -0.47
CA PRO A 51 -17.13 -9.84 -1.64
C PRO A 51 -17.62 -8.38 -1.57
N GLU A 52 -18.73 -8.13 -0.87
CA GLU A 52 -19.28 -6.79 -0.66
C GLU A 52 -18.32 -5.93 0.16
N GLU A 53 -17.75 -6.46 1.25
CA GLU A 53 -16.74 -5.74 2.05
C GLU A 53 -15.51 -5.39 1.21
N VAL A 54 -15.05 -6.30 0.34
CA VAL A 54 -13.94 -6.00 -0.57
C VAL A 54 -14.33 -4.89 -1.54
N SER A 55 -15.51 -4.96 -2.15
CA SER A 55 -15.98 -3.94 -3.09
C SER A 55 -16.15 -2.56 -2.46
N GLU A 56 -16.56 -2.49 -1.20
CA GLU A 56 -16.74 -1.22 -0.47
C GLU A 56 -15.41 -0.61 -0.03
N LEU A 57 -14.44 -1.44 0.34
CA LEU A 57 -13.18 -0.98 0.92
C LEU A 57 -12.04 -0.83 -0.10
N ALA A 58 -12.08 -1.57 -1.21
CA ALA A 58 -11.04 -1.52 -2.24
C ALA A 58 -11.07 -0.20 -3.03
N GLU A 59 -9.89 0.22 -3.51
CA GLU A 59 -9.73 1.47 -4.24
C GLU A 59 -9.02 1.27 -5.57
N ALA A 60 -9.28 2.17 -6.53
CA ALA A 60 -8.52 2.22 -7.77
C ALA A 60 -7.03 2.54 -7.50
N VAL A 61 -6.14 1.92 -8.27
CA VAL A 61 -4.70 2.16 -8.17
C VAL A 61 -4.11 2.51 -9.56
N PRO A 62 -3.47 3.69 -9.72
CA PRO A 62 -3.53 4.85 -8.83
C PRO A 62 -4.91 5.54 -8.87
N GLY A 63 -5.11 6.57 -8.04
CA GLY A 63 -6.29 7.45 -8.06
C GLY A 63 -7.33 7.19 -6.96
N GLY A 64 -7.08 6.21 -6.09
CA GLY A 64 -7.78 6.06 -4.82
C GLY A 64 -7.22 6.98 -3.73
N MET A 65 -8.08 7.36 -2.78
CA MET A 65 -7.75 8.20 -1.61
C MET A 65 -6.48 7.73 -0.89
N THR A 66 -6.33 6.42 -0.66
CA THR A 66 -5.17 5.82 0.01
C THR A 66 -3.89 6.11 -0.78
N THR A 67 -3.90 5.88 -2.10
CA THR A 67 -2.71 6.13 -2.93
C THR A 67 -2.38 7.62 -3.01
N ASP A 68 -3.39 8.48 -3.13
CA ASP A 68 -3.19 9.93 -3.21
C ASP A 68 -2.58 10.49 -1.92
N ILE A 69 -3.06 10.06 -0.75
CA ILE A 69 -2.50 10.45 0.55
C ILE A 69 -1.05 9.97 0.69
N LEU A 70 -0.73 8.75 0.25
CA LEU A 70 0.64 8.23 0.30
C LEU A 70 1.57 9.03 -0.62
N VAL A 71 1.10 9.47 -1.78
CA VAL A 71 1.84 10.36 -2.69
C VAL A 71 2.12 11.70 -2.02
N GLU A 72 1.11 12.32 -1.38
CA GLU A 72 1.28 13.57 -0.65
C GLU A 72 2.30 13.44 0.48
N LEU A 73 2.20 12.36 1.27
CA LEU A 73 3.10 12.08 2.38
C LEU A 73 4.54 11.85 1.90
N SER A 74 4.72 11.06 0.83
CA SER A 74 6.03 10.80 0.23
C SER A 74 6.71 12.08 -0.26
N ARG A 75 5.94 13.00 -0.87
CA ARG A 75 6.41 14.32 -1.30
C ARG A 75 6.81 15.20 -0.12
N LYS A 76 5.92 15.28 0.88
CA LYS A 76 6.09 16.17 2.04
C LYS A 76 7.32 15.79 2.86
N GLU A 77 7.50 14.50 3.12
CA GLU A 77 8.57 13.99 3.99
C GLU A 77 9.81 13.54 3.19
N ASN A 78 9.79 13.71 1.86
CA ASN A 78 10.87 13.35 0.95
C ASN A 78 11.37 11.89 1.13
N MET A 79 10.43 10.94 1.12
CA MET A 79 10.72 9.51 1.32
C MET A 79 9.97 8.63 0.32
N TYR A 80 10.42 7.38 0.18
CA TYR A 80 9.68 6.33 -0.51
C TYR A 80 8.77 5.58 0.47
N ILE A 81 7.55 5.24 0.05
CA ILE A 81 6.63 4.44 0.85
C ILE A 81 6.16 3.24 0.03
N ILE A 82 6.25 2.05 0.62
CA ILE A 82 5.62 0.83 0.10
C ILE A 82 4.44 0.49 1.01
N ALA A 83 3.26 0.28 0.43
CA ALA A 83 2.06 0.03 1.21
C ALA A 83 1.11 -0.98 0.56
N GLY A 84 0.66 -1.97 1.34
CA GLY A 84 -0.30 -2.97 0.90
C GLY A 84 -1.75 -2.48 1.00
N LEU A 85 -2.56 -2.65 -0.05
CA LEU A 85 -3.96 -2.21 -0.10
C LEU A 85 -4.82 -3.10 -1.00
N ALA A 86 -6.14 -3.10 -0.75
CA ALA A 86 -7.11 -3.78 -1.59
C ALA A 86 -7.37 -2.95 -2.85
N GLU A 87 -6.93 -3.44 -3.99
CA GLU A 87 -7.05 -2.77 -5.29
C GLU A 87 -8.37 -3.18 -5.97
N ASN A 88 -9.11 -2.20 -6.47
CA ASN A 88 -10.22 -2.38 -7.38
C ASN A 88 -9.78 -2.06 -8.82
N ALA A 89 -9.77 -3.08 -9.69
CA ALA A 89 -9.40 -2.99 -11.09
C ALA A 89 -10.62 -3.06 -12.05
N GLY A 90 -11.81 -2.71 -11.56
CA GLY A 90 -13.08 -2.82 -12.28
C GLY A 90 -13.69 -4.20 -12.08
N ASP A 91 -13.34 -5.15 -12.94
CA ASP A 91 -13.94 -6.49 -12.95
C ASP A 91 -13.30 -7.46 -11.94
N ALA A 92 -12.24 -7.05 -11.26
CA ALA A 92 -11.49 -7.88 -10.32
C ALA A 92 -10.88 -7.05 -9.18
N PHE A 93 -10.73 -7.71 -8.03
CA PHE A 93 -9.99 -7.17 -6.90
C PHE A 93 -8.64 -7.85 -6.75
N PHE A 94 -7.63 -7.09 -6.33
CA PHE A 94 -6.29 -7.61 -6.08
C PHE A 94 -5.80 -7.23 -4.69
N ASN A 95 -5.04 -8.13 -4.08
CA ASN A 95 -4.16 -7.79 -2.98
C ASN A 95 -2.90 -7.16 -3.60
N SER A 96 -2.68 -5.88 -3.35
CA SER A 96 -1.66 -5.11 -4.05
C SER A 96 -0.73 -4.37 -3.10
N ALA A 97 0.48 -4.08 -3.55
CA ALA A 97 1.41 -3.17 -2.91
C ALA A 97 1.76 -2.03 -3.87
N VAL A 98 1.55 -0.78 -3.43
CA VAL A 98 1.96 0.40 -4.18
C VAL A 98 3.32 0.88 -3.70
N ILE A 99 4.06 1.52 -4.60
CA ILE A 99 5.24 2.31 -4.27
C ILE A 99 5.00 3.77 -4.67
N THR A 100 5.22 4.67 -3.71
CA THR A 100 5.20 6.12 -3.90
C THR A 100 6.56 6.69 -3.49
N GLY A 101 6.91 7.83 -4.05
CA GLY A 101 8.14 8.54 -3.73
C GLY A 101 7.99 10.05 -3.87
N PRO A 102 9.08 10.82 -3.72
CA PRO A 102 9.06 12.28 -3.84
C PRO A 102 8.51 12.78 -5.18
N GLU A 103 8.64 11.99 -6.25
CA GLU A 103 8.11 12.33 -7.58
C GLU A 103 6.62 11.97 -7.76
N GLY A 104 6.05 11.22 -6.82
CA GLY A 104 4.65 10.78 -6.82
C GLY A 104 4.50 9.27 -6.91
N PHE A 105 3.45 8.81 -7.58
CA PHE A 105 3.17 7.39 -7.76
C PHE A 105 4.20 6.74 -8.70
N MET A 106 4.79 5.62 -8.28
CA MET A 106 5.83 4.94 -9.05
C MET A 106 5.38 3.59 -9.63
N GLY A 107 4.40 2.94 -9.01
CA GLY A 107 3.82 1.71 -9.54
C GLY A 107 3.08 0.87 -8.50
N CYS A 108 2.61 -0.28 -8.98
CA CYS A 108 1.83 -1.25 -8.23
C CYS A 108 2.35 -2.67 -8.54
N TYR A 109 2.38 -3.52 -7.52
CA TYR A 109 2.56 -4.96 -7.62
C TYR A 109 1.32 -5.65 -7.07
N ARG A 110 0.79 -6.62 -7.82
CA ARG A 110 -0.33 -7.48 -7.39
C ARG A 110 0.21 -8.81 -6.90
N LYS A 111 -0.21 -9.22 -5.69
CA LYS A 111 0.28 -10.40 -4.97
C LYS A 111 0.11 -11.66 -5.82
N THR A 112 1.24 -12.27 -6.19
CA THR A 112 1.28 -13.43 -7.09
C THR A 112 0.65 -14.68 -6.45
N HIS A 113 0.93 -14.91 -5.17
CA HIS A 113 0.50 -16.11 -4.45
C HIS A 113 -0.45 -15.74 -3.32
N LEU A 114 -1.74 -15.97 -3.54
CA LEU A 114 -2.79 -15.71 -2.55
C LEU A 114 -2.79 -16.75 -1.43
N PHE A 115 -3.13 -16.30 -0.24
CA PHE A 115 -3.18 -17.08 0.98
C PHE A 115 -4.61 -17.35 1.44
N TYR A 116 -4.92 -18.63 1.70
CA TYR A 116 -6.16 -19.05 2.35
C TYR A 116 -7.43 -18.40 1.76
N GLU A 117 -8.21 -17.69 2.58
CA GLU A 117 -9.46 -17.00 2.22
C GLU A 117 -9.29 -15.84 1.24
N GLU A 118 -8.07 -15.32 1.02
CA GLU A 118 -7.84 -14.33 -0.04
C GLU A 118 -8.29 -14.86 -1.41
N LYS A 119 -8.18 -16.18 -1.64
CA LYS A 119 -8.61 -16.84 -2.88
C LYS A 119 -10.12 -16.78 -3.13
N LEU A 120 -10.91 -16.42 -2.12
CA LEU A 120 -12.35 -16.24 -2.23
C LEU A 120 -12.72 -14.86 -2.79
N PHE A 121 -11.87 -13.85 -2.55
CA PHE A 121 -12.24 -12.45 -2.80
C PHE A 121 -11.29 -11.71 -3.75
N PHE A 122 -10.03 -12.15 -3.84
CA PHE A 122 -8.99 -11.52 -4.65
C PHE A 122 -8.53 -12.45 -5.79
N SER A 123 -8.10 -11.84 -6.89
CA SER A 123 -7.52 -12.53 -8.04
C SER A 123 -6.00 -12.70 -7.87
N PRO A 124 -5.41 -13.82 -8.34
CA PRO A 124 -3.96 -13.95 -8.40
C PRO A 124 -3.34 -12.83 -9.22
N GLY A 125 -2.25 -12.24 -8.73
CA GLY A 125 -1.62 -11.10 -9.37
C GLY A 125 -1.09 -11.41 -10.78
N ASP A 126 -1.29 -10.45 -11.68
CA ASP A 126 -0.91 -10.49 -13.10
C ASP A 126 0.27 -9.55 -13.44
N SER A 127 0.78 -8.81 -12.45
CA SER A 127 1.86 -7.83 -12.64
C SER A 127 3.26 -8.46 -12.79
N GLY A 128 3.43 -9.71 -12.34
CA GLY A 128 4.74 -10.35 -12.13
C GLY A 128 5.56 -9.67 -11.02
N PHE A 129 6.76 -10.21 -10.73
CA PHE A 129 7.67 -9.54 -9.80
C PHE A 129 8.28 -8.30 -10.43
N ARG A 130 8.24 -7.16 -9.72
CA ARG A 130 8.65 -5.85 -10.21
C ARG A 130 9.88 -5.35 -9.47
N ILE A 131 10.65 -4.48 -10.12
CA ILE A 131 11.75 -3.73 -9.51
C ILE A 131 11.58 -2.28 -9.94
N TRP A 132 11.62 -1.36 -8.97
CA TRP A 132 11.58 0.08 -9.20
C TRP A 132 12.95 0.70 -8.93
N LYS A 133 13.37 1.56 -9.86
CA LYS A 133 14.60 2.36 -9.71
C LYS A 133 14.28 3.60 -8.90
N THR A 134 15.04 3.85 -7.85
CA THR A 134 14.87 5.01 -6.97
C THR A 134 16.21 5.73 -6.76
N GLY A 135 16.17 6.93 -6.16
CA GLY A 135 17.38 7.65 -5.77
C GLY A 135 18.23 6.92 -4.71
N ILE A 136 17.65 5.97 -3.98
CA ILE A 136 18.32 5.21 -2.92
C ILE A 136 18.71 3.79 -3.33
N GLY A 137 18.43 3.39 -4.57
CA GLY A 137 18.74 2.06 -5.12
C GLY A 137 17.56 1.40 -5.82
N ASN A 138 17.71 0.12 -6.15
CA ASN A 138 16.63 -0.69 -6.70
C ASN A 138 15.80 -1.30 -5.57
N ILE A 139 14.49 -1.14 -5.63
CA ILE A 139 13.52 -1.67 -4.65
C ILE A 139 12.64 -2.70 -5.36
N GLY A 140 12.41 -3.85 -4.74
CA GLY A 140 11.53 -4.92 -5.25
C GLY A 140 10.50 -5.34 -4.23
#